data_AF-Q8VVS5-F1
#
_entry.id   AF-Q8VVS5-F1
#
_cell.length_a   1.000
_cell.length_b   1.000
_cell.length_c   1.000
_cell.angle_alpha   90.00
_cell.angle_beta   90.00
_cell.angle_gamma   90.00
#
_symmetry.space_group_name_H-M   'P 1'
#
loop_
_entity.id
_entity.type
_entity.pdbx_description
1 polymer ?
#
loop_
_entity_poly.entity_id
_entity_poly.type
_entity_poly.pdbx_seq_one_letter_code
_entity_poly.pdbx_strand_id
1 'polypeptide(L)'
;MLNINKVYDFILHGSLEKYKFKNSKATDLERTNFKDTQSKNWKSARIAVTPNKDTLKNGLGLIIASEEALVQYGYKFSHWTPNPYNYLSKEKSNIADVNTYKVLNRTKDNVKQINTFVLDVDEDIEYNELVQSLASAHINEGAEMPNLYVKTPRGWHLYFVLDVPFYAKGIEKKAIKVAEKVHSSLAYAISKYLPVDNQCVSTGYFRLPTKDNVKLFTNQYCSKAYMVRWSKKYSEKNNLNRNVLYKSIANGHELTPEWVSYLLKEADVTSFGYGVGRNNTMFSVALYYYSKNVDIKEAESNIYALNQRLNKPLSHKDIEKVIKSAYSGRYGGAMREHVENLLEAFSDDRIAYSNSGVSINGFWKHKKERKDRVRSHFDERKDDLERYLNEHTNKQKVFVKGSMSAIAKKLGMARSSLYAIFEKHINKGTIIKYTIKNGRYSETFIALKSVYIESLFEMVKSLKNKKESYITAIRQLVSNERDTHSLLIQNSELMNEIENTFIYINQHTQCEDGNEILYERFIS
;
A
#
# COMPACT_ATOMS: atom_id res chain seq x y z
N MET A 1 23.09 8.54 11.11
CA MET A 1 23.25 7.91 9.78
C MET A 1 22.44 6.62 9.76
N LEU A 2 21.58 6.39 8.75
CA LEU A 2 20.71 5.21 8.69
C LEU A 2 21.53 3.90 8.64
N ASN A 3 21.29 2.99 9.57
CA ASN A 3 21.91 1.66 9.56
C ASN A 3 21.06 0.70 8.70
N ILE A 4 21.51 0.45 7.47
CA ILE A 4 20.77 -0.40 6.53
C ILE A 4 20.59 -1.84 7.02
N ASN A 5 21.48 -2.32 7.89
CA ASN A 5 21.37 -3.67 8.46
C ASN A 5 20.11 -3.77 9.33
N LYS A 6 19.80 -2.72 10.11
CA LYS A 6 18.57 -2.65 10.91
C LYS A 6 17.33 -2.67 10.02
N VAL A 7 17.35 -1.99 8.88
CA VAL A 7 16.23 -2.00 7.91
C VAL A 7 16.01 -3.39 7.33
N TYR A 8 17.08 -4.10 6.93
CA TYR A 8 16.94 -5.46 6.40
C TYR A 8 16.47 -6.45 7.45
N ASP A 9 17.03 -6.41 8.66
CA ASP A 9 16.62 -7.25 9.79
C ASP A 9 15.13 -7.01 10.14
N PHE A 10 14.73 -5.74 10.19
CA PHE A 10 13.36 -5.32 10.43
C PHE A 10 12.38 -5.89 9.40
N ILE A 11 12.68 -5.78 8.11
CA ILE A 11 11.81 -6.30 7.03
C ILE A 11 11.82 -7.83 6.99
N LEU A 12 12.96 -8.47 7.24
CA LEU A 12 13.12 -9.91 7.03
C LEU A 12 12.64 -10.75 8.21
N HIS A 13 12.47 -10.21 9.42
CA HIS A 13 12.00 -10.95 10.60
C HIS A 13 12.78 -12.26 10.84
N GLY A 14 14.11 -12.22 10.66
CA GLY A 14 14.94 -13.43 10.80
C GLY A 14 14.53 -14.58 9.87
N SER A 15 13.97 -14.26 8.69
CA SER A 15 13.51 -15.28 7.74
C SER A 15 14.64 -16.04 7.06
N LEU A 16 15.78 -15.38 6.90
CA LEU A 16 16.99 -15.89 6.26
C LEU A 16 17.99 -16.38 7.33
N GLU A 17 19.07 -17.04 6.90
CA GLU A 17 20.23 -17.19 7.81
C GLU A 17 20.78 -15.80 8.16
N LYS A 18 21.30 -15.62 9.37
CA LYS A 18 22.02 -14.38 9.68
C LYS A 18 23.33 -14.29 8.91
N TYR A 19 24.05 -15.41 8.83
CA TYR A 19 25.42 -15.50 8.33
C TYR A 19 25.53 -16.33 7.05
N LYS A 20 26.51 -16.01 6.20
CA LYS A 20 26.76 -16.80 4.98
C LYS A 20 27.26 -18.21 5.34
N PHE A 21 26.84 -19.18 4.55
CA PHE A 21 27.33 -20.55 4.69
C PHE A 21 28.84 -20.66 4.40
N LYS A 22 29.33 -20.00 3.34
CA LYS A 22 30.76 -19.92 2.99
C LYS A 22 31.28 -18.49 3.12
N ASN A 23 32.55 -18.35 3.49
CA ASN A 23 33.28 -17.07 3.56
C ASN A 23 32.56 -16.00 4.39
N SER A 24 31.87 -16.42 5.46
CA SER A 24 31.26 -15.48 6.40
C SER A 24 32.29 -14.97 7.40
N LYS A 25 32.11 -13.73 7.81
CA LYS A 25 32.95 -13.04 8.80
C LYS A 25 32.59 -13.42 10.25
N ALA A 26 31.50 -14.17 10.45
CA ALA A 26 31.04 -14.54 11.77
C ALA A 26 31.79 -15.75 12.33
N THR A 27 32.09 -15.65 13.61
CA THR A 27 32.68 -16.71 14.44
C THR A 27 31.73 -17.89 14.60
N ASP A 28 32.27 -19.05 14.97
CA ASP A 28 31.46 -20.24 15.22
C ASP A 28 30.51 -20.08 16.41
N LEU A 29 30.91 -19.29 17.43
CA LEU A 29 30.08 -18.95 18.57
C LEU A 29 28.84 -18.14 18.14
N GLU A 30 29.03 -17.10 17.32
CA GLU A 30 27.93 -16.29 16.80
C GLU A 30 26.93 -17.12 15.98
N ARG A 31 27.44 -18.02 15.14
CA ARG A 31 26.60 -18.93 14.34
C ARG A 31 25.81 -19.91 15.21
N THR A 32 26.43 -20.41 16.28
CA THR A 32 25.80 -21.33 17.23
C THR A 32 24.69 -20.62 18.01
N ASN A 33 25.00 -19.44 18.57
CA ASN A 33 24.04 -18.60 19.27
C ASN A 33 22.83 -18.26 18.38
N PHE A 34 23.06 -17.91 17.10
CA PHE A 34 21.96 -17.67 16.18
C PHE A 34 21.08 -18.91 15.98
N LYS A 35 21.66 -20.09 15.79
CA LYS A 35 20.89 -21.33 15.65
C LYS A 35 20.08 -21.67 16.91
N ASP A 36 20.65 -21.42 18.09
CA ASP A 36 19.98 -21.71 19.37
C ASP A 36 18.77 -20.80 19.62
N THR A 37 18.75 -19.59 19.04
CA THR A 37 17.55 -18.72 19.08
C THR A 37 16.42 -19.19 18.17
N GLN A 38 16.68 -20.10 17.22
CA GLN A 38 15.67 -20.57 16.28
C GLN A 38 14.91 -21.78 16.82
N SER A 39 13.62 -21.86 16.50
CA SER A 39 12.82 -23.03 16.86
C SER A 39 13.35 -24.31 16.19
N LYS A 40 13.20 -25.48 16.81
CA LYS A 40 13.66 -26.78 16.26
C LYS A 40 13.23 -27.07 14.81
N ASN A 41 12.07 -26.57 14.38
CA ASN A 41 11.52 -26.79 13.03
C ASN A 41 11.75 -25.60 12.08
N TRP A 42 12.56 -24.63 12.48
CA TRP A 42 12.86 -23.48 11.64
C TRP A 42 13.70 -23.91 10.43
N LYS A 43 13.32 -23.41 9.26
CA LYS A 43 14.05 -23.61 8.01
C LYS A 43 14.31 -22.27 7.37
N SER A 44 15.57 -21.97 7.04
CA SER A 44 15.93 -20.71 6.38
C SER A 44 15.24 -20.54 5.02
N ALA A 45 14.81 -19.33 4.73
CA ALA A 45 14.13 -18.94 3.50
C ALA A 45 15.10 -18.42 2.44
N ARG A 46 14.59 -18.07 1.26
CA ARG A 46 15.37 -17.46 0.18
C ARG A 46 14.64 -16.24 -0.36
N ILE A 47 15.42 -15.21 -0.73
CA ILE A 47 14.94 -14.04 -1.46
C ILE A 47 15.65 -13.96 -2.82
N ALA A 48 15.05 -13.26 -3.75
CA ALA A 48 15.66 -12.94 -5.03
C ALA A 48 16.02 -11.47 -5.09
N VAL A 49 17.15 -11.15 -5.72
CA VAL A 49 17.61 -9.78 -6.01
C VAL A 49 17.98 -9.64 -7.48
N THR A 50 17.88 -8.43 -8.01
CA THR A 50 18.19 -8.16 -9.42
C THR A 50 18.87 -6.80 -9.60
N PRO A 51 19.90 -6.69 -10.48
CA PRO A 51 20.69 -5.47 -10.64
C PRO A 51 19.90 -4.26 -11.14
N ASN A 52 18.99 -4.44 -12.11
CA ASN A 52 18.28 -3.34 -12.77
C ASN A 52 16.93 -3.80 -13.36
N LYS A 53 16.16 -2.85 -13.91
CA LYS A 53 14.82 -3.14 -14.44
C LYS A 53 14.88 -4.02 -15.69
N ASP A 54 15.94 -3.94 -16.50
CA ASP A 54 16.05 -4.73 -17.73
C ASP A 54 16.41 -6.20 -17.46
N THR A 55 17.32 -6.45 -16.53
CA THR A 55 17.58 -7.81 -16.02
C THR A 55 16.34 -8.42 -15.39
N LEU A 56 15.57 -7.63 -14.63
CA LEU A 56 14.28 -8.04 -14.07
C LEU A 56 13.26 -8.46 -15.14
N LYS A 57 13.11 -7.69 -16.23
CA LYS A 57 12.19 -8.03 -17.34
C LYS A 57 12.52 -9.39 -17.96
N ASN A 58 13.80 -9.74 -18.01
CA ASN A 58 14.28 -11.03 -18.51
C ASN A 58 14.21 -12.15 -17.44
N GLY A 59 13.70 -11.86 -16.24
CA GLY A 59 13.62 -12.79 -15.12
C GLY A 59 14.97 -13.14 -14.50
N LEU A 60 16.02 -12.36 -14.80
CA LEU A 60 17.39 -12.60 -14.35
C LEU A 60 17.65 -11.94 -13.00
N GLY A 61 18.34 -12.68 -12.12
CA GLY A 61 18.70 -12.21 -10.79
C GLY A 61 19.65 -13.16 -10.07
N LEU A 62 19.73 -12.99 -8.76
CA LEU A 62 20.49 -13.81 -7.84
C LEU A 62 19.63 -14.19 -6.64
N ILE A 63 19.88 -15.38 -6.09
CA ILE A 63 19.26 -15.86 -4.87
C ILE A 63 20.16 -15.52 -3.69
N ILE A 64 19.60 -14.84 -2.69
CA ILE A 64 20.27 -14.57 -1.42
C ILE A 64 19.65 -15.45 -0.33
N ALA A 65 20.53 -16.07 0.47
CA ALA A 65 20.19 -17.01 1.52
C ALA A 65 20.49 -16.50 2.95
N SER A 66 21.21 -15.38 3.07
CA SER A 66 21.63 -14.84 4.36
C SER A 66 21.63 -13.33 4.37
N GLU A 67 21.31 -12.74 5.52
CA GLU A 67 21.34 -11.28 5.71
C GLU A 67 22.73 -10.69 5.54
N GLU A 68 23.78 -11.37 6.01
CA GLU A 68 25.17 -10.94 5.81
C GLU A 68 25.51 -10.74 4.32
N ALA A 69 25.04 -11.65 3.45
CA ALA A 69 25.22 -11.49 2.00
C ALA A 69 24.43 -10.30 1.44
N LEU A 70 23.21 -10.07 1.92
CA LEU A 70 22.40 -8.93 1.50
C LEU A 70 23.05 -7.60 1.90
N VAL A 71 23.56 -7.51 3.13
CA VAL A 71 24.29 -6.36 3.63
C VAL A 71 25.57 -6.13 2.81
N GLN A 72 26.34 -7.20 2.57
CA GLN A 72 27.62 -7.08 1.89
C GLN A 72 27.47 -6.74 0.40
N TYR A 73 26.48 -7.30 -0.29
CA TYR A 73 26.37 -7.20 -1.75
C TYR A 73 25.14 -6.43 -2.23
N GLY A 74 24.26 -5.99 -1.32
CA GLY A 74 23.00 -5.31 -1.62
C GLY A 74 23.16 -4.09 -2.52
N TYR A 75 24.24 -3.34 -2.35
CA TYR A 75 24.56 -2.15 -3.17
C TYR A 75 24.68 -2.43 -4.68
N LYS A 76 24.88 -3.69 -5.09
CA LYS A 76 24.93 -4.12 -6.50
C LYS A 76 23.55 -4.33 -7.12
N PHE A 77 22.48 -4.27 -6.32
CA PHE A 77 21.13 -4.60 -6.73
C PHE A 77 20.19 -3.42 -6.57
N SER A 78 19.19 -3.35 -7.44
CA SER A 78 18.17 -2.31 -7.37
C SER A 78 16.79 -2.83 -6.98
N HIS A 79 16.49 -4.11 -7.21
CA HIS A 79 15.23 -4.70 -6.80
C HIS A 79 15.42 -6.01 -6.04
N TRP A 80 14.45 -6.34 -5.21
CA TRP A 80 14.44 -7.54 -4.38
C TRP A 80 13.02 -8.01 -4.06
N THR A 81 12.90 -9.23 -3.53
CA THR A 81 11.66 -9.75 -2.96
C THR A 81 11.72 -9.65 -1.43
N PRO A 82 11.04 -8.68 -0.80
CA PRO A 82 11.07 -8.51 0.67
C PRO A 82 10.31 -9.63 1.40
N ASN A 83 9.35 -10.26 0.72
CA ASN A 83 8.62 -11.42 1.22
C ASN A 83 9.31 -12.71 0.74
N PRO A 84 9.83 -13.55 1.66
CA PRO A 84 10.71 -14.64 1.29
C PRO A 84 9.97 -15.93 0.89
N TYR A 85 10.67 -16.78 0.13
CA TYR A 85 10.20 -18.07 -0.37
C TYR A 85 10.85 -19.22 0.41
N ASN A 86 10.19 -20.38 0.48
CA ASN A 86 10.78 -21.55 1.15
C ASN A 86 12.06 -22.01 0.45
N TYR A 87 12.05 -22.00 -0.88
CA TYR A 87 13.23 -22.23 -1.71
C TYR A 87 13.14 -21.40 -2.99
N LEU A 88 14.27 -21.19 -3.65
CA LEU A 88 14.32 -20.65 -5.02
C LEU A 88 15.32 -21.48 -5.80
N SER A 89 15.16 -21.55 -7.11
CA SER A 89 16.03 -22.34 -7.97
C SER A 89 16.54 -21.49 -9.13
N LYS A 90 17.68 -21.89 -9.69
CA LYS A 90 18.24 -21.27 -10.90
C LYS A 90 18.00 -22.17 -12.10
N GLU A 91 17.68 -21.57 -13.23
CA GLU A 91 17.67 -22.29 -14.51
C GLU A 91 19.11 -22.75 -14.84
N LYS A 92 19.27 -24.00 -15.28
CA LYS A 92 20.60 -24.62 -15.50
C LYS A 92 21.27 -24.20 -16.81
N SER A 93 20.57 -23.53 -17.72
CA SER A 93 21.13 -23.08 -19.00
C SER A 93 22.24 -22.06 -18.76
N ASN A 94 23.40 -22.32 -19.34
CA ASN A 94 24.55 -21.40 -19.34
C ASN A 94 24.15 -20.10 -20.03
N ILE A 95 23.82 -19.07 -19.25
CA ILE A 95 23.89 -17.69 -19.73
C ILE A 95 25.36 -17.30 -19.54
N ALA A 96 26.15 -17.43 -20.60
CA ALA A 96 27.61 -17.41 -20.56
C ALA A 96 28.24 -16.08 -20.12
N ASP A 97 27.47 -14.98 -20.08
CA ASP A 97 28.04 -13.63 -19.92
C ASP A 97 27.51 -12.81 -18.74
N VAL A 98 26.68 -13.38 -17.85
CA VAL A 98 26.13 -12.61 -16.74
C VAL A 98 26.22 -13.37 -15.43
N ASN A 99 26.74 -12.72 -14.39
CA ASN A 99 26.68 -13.16 -12.98
C ASN A 99 25.22 -13.24 -12.44
N THR A 100 24.21 -13.34 -13.30
CA THR A 100 22.80 -13.46 -12.97
C THR A 100 22.19 -14.63 -13.73
N TYR A 101 21.15 -15.25 -13.18
CA TYR A 101 20.45 -16.38 -13.78
C TYR A 101 18.95 -16.20 -13.65
N LYS A 102 18.20 -16.95 -14.47
CA LYS A 102 16.74 -16.94 -14.36
C LYS A 102 16.32 -17.57 -13.03
N VAL A 103 15.61 -16.80 -12.22
CA VAL A 103 15.14 -17.25 -10.90
C VAL A 103 13.79 -17.94 -11.04
N LEU A 104 13.74 -19.21 -10.66
CA LEU A 104 12.58 -20.10 -10.78
C LEU A 104 11.92 -20.35 -9.42
N ASN A 105 10.73 -20.97 -9.45
CA ASN A 105 9.92 -21.34 -8.29
C ASN A 105 9.42 -20.14 -7.47
N ARG A 106 9.28 -18.98 -8.11
CA ARG A 106 8.71 -17.77 -7.50
C ARG A 106 7.18 -17.79 -7.56
N THR A 107 6.58 -18.77 -6.90
CA THR A 107 5.13 -19.04 -6.94
C THR A 107 4.47 -18.75 -5.60
N LYS A 108 3.15 -18.46 -5.60
CA LYS A 108 2.38 -18.18 -4.38
C LYS A 108 2.39 -19.36 -3.40
N ASP A 109 2.36 -20.59 -3.93
CA ASP A 109 2.47 -21.83 -3.16
C ASP A 109 3.87 -22.08 -2.58
N ASN A 110 4.89 -21.31 -2.99
CA ASN A 110 6.23 -21.37 -2.43
C ASN A 110 6.61 -20.18 -1.54
N VAL A 111 5.76 -19.15 -1.42
CA VAL A 111 5.95 -18.08 -0.42
C VAL A 111 5.99 -18.70 0.98
N LYS A 112 7.00 -18.37 1.77
CA LYS A 112 7.16 -18.82 3.16
C LYS A 112 6.31 -17.97 4.11
N GLN A 113 6.39 -16.66 3.95
CA GLN A 113 5.65 -15.71 4.76
C GLN A 113 5.54 -14.34 4.07
N ILE A 114 4.50 -13.59 4.44
CA ILE A 114 4.39 -12.16 4.12
C ILE A 114 4.79 -11.38 5.36
N ASN A 115 5.94 -10.71 5.28
CA ASN A 115 6.49 -9.83 6.29
C ASN A 115 5.98 -8.40 6.15
N THR A 116 5.80 -7.96 4.91
CA THR A 116 5.48 -6.57 4.59
C THR A 116 4.48 -6.51 3.45
N PHE A 117 3.59 -5.51 3.51
CA PHE A 117 2.90 -5.03 2.33
C PHE A 117 3.73 -3.91 1.72
N VAL A 118 3.73 -3.81 0.38
CA VAL A 118 4.38 -2.72 -0.33
C VAL A 118 3.37 -2.15 -1.31
N LEU A 119 3.21 -0.83 -1.28
CA LEU A 119 2.42 -0.10 -2.27
C LEU A 119 3.37 0.64 -3.20
N ASP A 120 3.11 0.53 -4.50
CA ASP A 120 3.85 1.26 -5.55
C ASP A 120 3.05 2.50 -5.93
N VAL A 121 3.66 3.68 -5.74
CA VAL A 121 3.13 4.97 -6.17
C VAL A 121 3.89 5.34 -7.43
N ASP A 122 3.20 5.26 -8.57
CA ASP A 122 3.78 5.42 -9.92
C ASP A 122 4.02 6.89 -10.33
N GLU A 123 4.02 7.81 -9.36
CA GLU A 123 4.21 9.24 -9.58
C GLU A 123 5.25 9.83 -8.61
N ASP A 124 6.08 10.72 -9.14
CA ASP A 124 7.11 11.44 -8.39
C ASP A 124 6.50 12.61 -7.60
N ILE A 125 5.77 12.25 -6.54
CA ILE A 125 5.13 13.19 -5.63
C ILE A 125 6.17 13.74 -4.64
N GLU A 126 6.09 15.04 -4.32
CA GLU A 126 6.95 15.67 -3.33
C GLU A 126 6.75 15.01 -1.95
N TYR A 127 7.81 14.90 -1.15
CA TYR A 127 7.78 14.15 0.10
C TYR A 127 6.71 14.67 1.09
N ASN A 128 6.55 15.99 1.25
CA ASN A 128 5.55 16.50 2.20
C ASN A 128 4.13 16.27 1.68
N GLU A 129 3.90 16.39 0.37
CA GLU A 129 2.59 16.08 -0.24
C GLU A 129 2.24 14.60 -0.08
N LEU A 130 3.20 13.70 -0.32
CA LEU A 130 3.05 12.27 -0.07
C LEU A 130 2.64 11.98 1.37
N VAL A 131 3.33 12.59 2.34
CA VAL A 131 3.05 12.42 3.78
C VAL A 131 1.69 13.01 4.15
N GLN A 132 1.30 14.15 3.59
CA GLN A 132 -0.03 14.75 3.78
C GLN A 132 -1.12 13.82 3.28
N SER A 133 -1.00 13.29 2.06
CA SER A 133 -1.99 12.38 1.49
C SER A 133 -2.11 11.08 2.29
N LEU A 134 -1.00 10.54 2.78
CA LEU A 134 -1.01 9.36 3.68
C LEU A 134 -1.67 9.68 5.03
N ALA A 135 -1.40 10.84 5.62
CA ALA A 135 -2.07 11.28 6.84
C ALA A 135 -3.58 11.43 6.63
N SER A 136 -4.01 11.97 5.49
CA SER A 136 -5.42 12.05 5.11
C SER A 136 -6.05 10.67 4.93
N ALA A 137 -5.36 9.71 4.31
CA ALA A 137 -5.82 8.33 4.22
C ALA A 137 -5.96 7.68 5.61
N HIS A 138 -4.99 7.91 6.50
CA HIS A 138 -5.04 7.41 7.88
C HIS A 138 -6.23 7.98 8.66
N ILE A 139 -6.45 9.29 8.59
CA ILE A 139 -7.51 9.97 9.36
C ILE A 139 -8.91 9.62 8.85
N ASN A 140 -9.10 9.66 7.53
CA ASN A 140 -10.42 9.54 6.92
C ASN A 140 -10.84 8.07 6.75
N GLU A 141 -9.88 7.19 6.43
CA GLU A 141 -10.16 5.79 6.11
C GLU A 141 -9.66 4.81 7.19
N GLY A 142 -8.85 5.28 8.15
CA GLY A 142 -8.26 4.45 9.20
C GLY A 142 -7.09 3.59 8.72
N ALA A 143 -6.59 3.82 7.51
CA ALA A 143 -5.47 3.09 6.93
C ALA A 143 -4.22 3.23 7.81
N GLU A 144 -3.42 2.17 7.93
CA GLU A 144 -2.16 2.27 8.67
C GLU A 144 -1.18 3.20 7.94
N MET A 145 -0.21 3.77 8.66
CA MET A 145 0.90 4.52 8.05
C MET A 145 2.06 3.57 7.69
N PRO A 146 2.79 3.82 6.58
CA PRO A 146 3.97 3.03 6.26
C PRO A 146 5.10 3.33 7.25
N ASN A 147 5.94 2.33 7.52
CA ASN A 147 7.10 2.46 8.40
C ASN A 147 8.42 2.57 7.62
N LEU A 148 8.38 2.45 6.29
CA LEU A 148 9.55 2.66 5.45
C LEU A 148 9.15 3.27 4.09
N TYR A 149 9.80 4.37 3.75
CA TYR A 149 9.56 5.15 2.54
C TYR A 149 10.79 5.04 1.64
N VAL A 150 10.64 4.34 0.52
CA VAL A 150 11.72 4.11 -0.43
C VAL A 150 11.46 4.89 -1.70
N LYS A 151 12.35 5.82 -2.03
CA LYS A 151 12.29 6.57 -3.27
C LYS A 151 12.63 5.66 -4.46
N THR A 152 11.79 5.67 -5.48
CA THR A 152 12.09 5.01 -6.77
C THR A 152 12.38 6.08 -7.82
N PRO A 153 12.95 5.71 -8.99
CA PRO A 153 13.22 6.67 -10.05
C PRO A 153 11.98 7.38 -10.62
N ARG A 154 10.78 6.84 -10.42
CA ARG A 154 9.52 7.40 -10.96
C ARG A 154 8.46 7.68 -9.91
N GLY A 155 8.77 7.45 -8.63
CA GLY A 155 7.78 7.57 -7.57
C GLY A 155 8.27 7.00 -6.24
N TRP A 156 7.44 6.17 -5.59
CA TRP A 156 7.67 5.73 -4.22
C TRP A 156 7.21 4.29 -3.97
N HIS A 157 8.01 3.53 -3.23
CA HIS A 157 7.55 2.31 -2.59
C HIS A 157 7.33 2.55 -1.11
N LEU A 158 6.10 2.30 -0.67
CA LEU A 158 5.67 2.46 0.72
C LEU A 158 5.57 1.09 1.37
N TYR A 159 6.42 0.83 2.37
CA TYR A 159 6.48 -0.44 3.07
C TYR A 159 5.69 -0.37 4.38
N PHE A 160 4.89 -1.41 4.60
CA PHE A 160 4.12 -1.64 5.82
C PHE A 160 4.59 -2.97 6.41
N VAL A 161 5.71 -2.93 7.12
CA VAL A 161 6.32 -4.11 7.75
C VAL A 161 5.52 -4.46 9.00
N LEU A 162 5.12 -5.73 9.13
CA LEU A 162 4.19 -6.19 10.14
C LEU A 162 4.89 -6.62 11.43
N ASP A 163 4.25 -6.49 12.58
CA ASP A 163 4.77 -7.00 13.86
C ASP A 163 4.95 -8.52 13.85
N VAL A 164 3.99 -9.20 13.25
CA VAL A 164 3.94 -10.66 13.09
C VAL A 164 3.67 -10.98 11.63
N PRO A 165 4.53 -11.77 10.96
CA PRO A 165 4.30 -12.18 9.58
C PRO A 165 3.02 -13.02 9.38
N PHE A 166 2.52 -13.05 8.15
CA PHE A 166 1.58 -14.06 7.70
C PHE A 166 2.34 -15.30 7.24
N TYR A 167 2.49 -16.29 8.11
CA TYR A 167 3.13 -17.56 7.77
C TYR A 167 2.25 -18.39 6.83
N ALA A 168 2.83 -18.82 5.70
CA ALA A 168 2.17 -19.70 4.73
C ALA A 168 2.18 -21.16 5.22
N LYS A 169 1.40 -21.47 6.25
CA LYS A 169 1.23 -22.83 6.77
C LYS A 169 0.04 -23.54 6.11
N GLY A 170 0.21 -24.85 5.86
CA GLY A 170 -0.84 -25.72 5.32
C GLY A 170 -1.09 -25.57 3.81
N ILE A 171 -1.78 -26.57 3.23
CA ILE A 171 -2.03 -26.68 1.78
C ILE A 171 -2.90 -25.52 1.26
N GLU A 172 -3.89 -25.09 2.05
CA GLU A 172 -4.86 -24.07 1.61
C GLU A 172 -4.34 -22.62 1.68
N LYS A 173 -3.19 -22.39 2.31
CA LYS A 173 -2.56 -21.07 2.49
C LYS A 173 -3.53 -19.95 2.89
N LYS A 174 -4.47 -20.24 3.78
CA LYS A 174 -5.52 -19.30 4.23
C LYS A 174 -4.94 -17.96 4.68
N ALA A 175 -3.81 -17.98 5.39
CA ALA A 175 -3.12 -16.78 5.87
C ALA A 175 -2.68 -15.85 4.72
N ILE A 176 -2.25 -16.40 3.57
CA ILE A 176 -1.85 -15.61 2.41
C ILE A 176 -3.07 -14.98 1.74
N LYS A 177 -4.19 -15.71 1.63
CA LYS A 177 -5.45 -15.15 1.12
C LYS A 177 -5.94 -13.99 1.98
N VAL A 178 -5.79 -14.09 3.30
CA VAL A 178 -6.11 -12.99 4.23
C VAL A 178 -5.16 -11.82 4.00
N ALA A 179 -3.85 -12.08 3.87
CA ALA A 179 -2.86 -11.05 3.61
C ALA A 179 -3.16 -10.28 2.30
N GLU A 180 -3.53 -10.97 1.23
CA GLU A 180 -3.94 -10.37 -0.04
C GLU A 180 -5.16 -9.45 0.13
N LYS A 181 -6.19 -9.89 0.86
CA LYS A 181 -7.37 -9.04 1.16
C LYS A 181 -7.01 -7.80 1.95
N VAL A 182 -6.10 -7.92 2.92
CA VAL A 182 -5.59 -6.78 3.70
C VAL A 182 -4.83 -5.83 2.78
N HIS A 183 -3.95 -6.34 1.92
CA HIS A 183 -3.18 -5.56 0.97
C HIS A 183 -4.09 -4.81 -0.02
N SER A 184 -5.08 -5.47 -0.62
CA SER A 184 -6.04 -4.83 -1.53
C SER A 184 -6.90 -3.77 -0.83
N SER A 185 -7.32 -4.02 0.42
CA SER A 185 -8.04 -3.02 1.21
C SER A 185 -7.17 -1.79 1.48
N LEU A 186 -5.88 -2.01 1.78
CA LEU A 186 -4.91 -0.95 2.03
C LEU A 186 -4.63 -0.13 0.75
N ALA A 187 -4.38 -0.81 -0.36
CA ALA A 187 -4.17 -0.19 -1.66
C ALA A 187 -5.38 0.67 -2.05
N TYR A 188 -6.60 0.12 -1.98
CA TYR A 188 -7.83 0.85 -2.29
C TYR A 188 -8.06 2.05 -1.37
N ALA A 189 -7.77 1.94 -0.08
CA ALA A 189 -7.95 3.05 0.85
C ALA A 189 -7.00 4.21 0.55
N ILE A 190 -5.74 3.90 0.23
CA ILE A 190 -4.71 4.90 -0.07
C ILE A 190 -4.87 5.42 -1.51
N SER A 191 -5.40 4.62 -2.44
CA SER A 191 -5.59 5.03 -3.85
C SER A 191 -6.58 6.18 -4.02
N LYS A 192 -7.40 6.46 -3.00
CA LYS A 192 -8.28 7.64 -2.96
C LYS A 192 -7.52 8.97 -2.79
N TYR A 193 -6.27 8.91 -2.33
CA TYR A 193 -5.44 10.07 -1.98
C TYR A 193 -4.12 10.11 -2.75
N LEU A 194 -3.67 8.97 -3.28
CA LEU A 194 -2.41 8.82 -4.01
C LEU A 194 -2.61 7.90 -5.23
N PRO A 195 -1.86 8.09 -6.33
CA PRO A 195 -1.89 7.22 -7.50
C PRO A 195 -1.13 5.91 -7.22
N VAL A 196 -1.75 5.03 -6.45
CA VAL A 196 -1.21 3.71 -6.12
C VAL A 196 -1.59 2.69 -7.20
N ASP A 197 -0.64 1.86 -7.61
CA ASP A 197 -0.92 0.68 -8.44
C ASP A 197 -1.71 -0.37 -7.62
N ASN A 198 -3.01 -0.46 -7.88
CA ASN A 198 -3.90 -1.42 -7.24
C ASN A 198 -3.65 -2.88 -7.69
N GLN A 199 -2.93 -3.09 -8.80
CA GLN A 199 -2.53 -4.44 -9.28
C GLN A 199 -1.23 -4.92 -8.65
N CYS A 200 -0.56 -4.07 -7.86
CA CYS A 200 0.67 -4.41 -7.19
C CYS A 200 0.47 -5.58 -6.22
N VAL A 201 1.22 -6.66 -6.41
CA VAL A 201 1.13 -7.88 -5.57
C VAL A 201 2.22 -7.86 -4.51
N SER A 202 1.87 -8.11 -3.25
CA SER A 202 2.81 -8.15 -2.11
C SER A 202 4.03 -9.08 -2.31
N THR A 203 3.95 -10.11 -3.16
CA THR A 203 5.04 -11.04 -3.47
C THR A 203 5.89 -10.62 -4.68
N GLY A 204 5.74 -9.38 -5.13
CA GLY A 204 6.45 -8.80 -6.27
C GLY A 204 7.94 -8.55 -6.04
N TYR A 205 8.59 -8.01 -7.07
CA TYR A 205 9.91 -7.38 -6.91
C TYR A 205 9.69 -5.90 -6.60
N PHE A 206 10.37 -5.42 -5.58
CA PHE A 206 10.31 -4.02 -5.15
C PHE A 206 11.71 -3.41 -5.15
N ARG A 207 11.80 -2.09 -5.15
CA ARG A 207 13.05 -1.35 -4.97
C ARG A 207 13.73 -1.80 -3.67
N LEU A 208 14.98 -2.22 -3.77
CA LEU A 208 15.80 -2.58 -2.62
C LEU A 208 16.11 -1.31 -1.81
N PRO A 209 15.82 -1.28 -0.50
CA PRO A 209 16.22 -0.17 0.36
C PRO A 209 17.74 -0.01 0.38
N THR A 210 18.22 1.22 0.23
CA THR A 210 19.63 1.63 0.35
C THR A 210 19.71 2.90 1.19
N LYS A 211 20.92 3.27 1.61
CA LYS A 211 21.14 4.51 2.37
C LYS A 211 20.68 5.77 1.61
N ASP A 212 20.71 5.73 0.28
CA ASP A 212 20.42 6.90 -0.56
C ASP A 212 18.91 7.05 -0.87
N ASN A 213 18.21 5.93 -0.99
CA ASN A 213 16.82 5.91 -1.42
C ASN A 213 15.81 5.83 -0.27
N VAL A 214 16.23 5.42 0.93
CA VAL A 214 15.35 5.47 2.12
C VAL A 214 15.21 6.92 2.57
N LYS A 215 13.99 7.43 2.55
CA LYS A 215 13.67 8.81 2.98
C LYS A 215 13.08 8.89 4.38
N LEU A 216 12.41 7.83 4.81
CA LEU A 216 11.94 7.67 6.18
C LEU A 216 12.01 6.20 6.56
N PHE A 217 12.46 5.92 7.77
CA PHE A 217 12.39 4.60 8.39
C PHE A 217 12.03 4.79 9.86
N THR A 218 10.94 4.17 10.29
CA THR A 218 10.56 4.09 11.70
C THR A 218 10.70 2.63 12.15
N ASN A 219 11.38 2.41 13.26
CA ASN A 219 11.56 1.07 13.82
C ASN A 219 10.32 0.62 14.60
N GLN A 220 9.13 0.88 14.06
CA GLN A 220 7.84 0.58 14.65
C GLN A 220 7.02 -0.23 13.64
N TYR A 221 6.69 -1.45 14.04
CA TYR A 221 5.93 -2.36 13.19
C TYR A 221 4.46 -1.95 13.07
N CYS A 222 3.87 -2.24 11.91
CA CYS A 222 2.42 -2.18 11.72
C CYS A 222 1.78 -3.40 12.41
N SER A 223 0.72 -3.19 13.20
CA SER A 223 0.08 -4.32 13.88
C SER A 223 -0.74 -5.17 12.91
N LYS A 224 -0.34 -6.44 12.69
CA LYS A 224 -1.10 -7.39 11.88
C LYS A 224 -2.53 -7.54 12.37
N ALA A 225 -2.73 -7.61 13.69
CA ALA A 225 -4.05 -7.77 14.28
C ALA A 225 -4.95 -6.56 13.99
N TYR A 226 -4.41 -5.35 14.11
CA TYR A 226 -5.10 -4.12 13.74
C TYR A 226 -5.46 -4.14 12.24
N MET A 227 -4.48 -4.36 11.36
CA MET A 227 -4.68 -4.31 9.91
C MET A 227 -5.72 -5.33 9.41
N VAL A 228 -5.74 -6.56 9.96
CA VAL A 228 -6.77 -7.55 9.63
C VAL A 228 -8.16 -7.08 10.06
N ARG A 229 -8.28 -6.58 11.31
CA ARG A 229 -9.56 -6.09 11.85
C ARG A 229 -10.06 -4.87 11.08
N TRP A 230 -9.15 -3.94 10.75
CA TRP A 230 -9.43 -2.76 9.96
C TRP A 230 -9.88 -3.14 8.55
N SER A 231 -9.12 -3.98 7.84
CA SER A 231 -9.45 -4.43 6.48
C SER A 231 -10.82 -5.10 6.42
N LYS A 232 -11.18 -5.94 7.39
CA LYS A 232 -12.51 -6.55 7.46
C LYS A 232 -13.62 -5.49 7.51
N LYS A 233 -13.53 -4.53 8.43
CA LYS A 233 -14.51 -3.44 8.56
C LYS A 233 -14.53 -2.55 7.32
N TYR A 234 -13.36 -2.25 6.77
CA TYR A 234 -13.20 -1.39 5.61
C TYR A 234 -13.81 -2.01 4.36
N SER A 235 -13.54 -3.29 4.11
CA SER A 235 -14.09 -4.05 2.98
C SER A 235 -15.60 -4.27 3.07
N GLU A 236 -16.16 -4.43 4.28
CA GLU A 236 -17.61 -4.43 4.50
C GLU A 236 -18.23 -3.05 4.20
N LYS A 237 -17.64 -1.97 4.73
CA LYS A 237 -18.12 -0.59 4.50
C LYS A 237 -18.08 -0.18 3.02
N ASN A 238 -17.02 -0.56 2.30
CA ASN A 238 -16.79 -0.17 0.91
C ASN A 238 -17.20 -1.26 -0.10
N ASN A 239 -17.94 -2.29 0.33
CA ASN A 239 -18.43 -3.40 -0.51
C ASN A 239 -17.33 -4.15 -1.30
N LEU A 240 -16.10 -4.16 -0.80
CA LEU A 240 -14.96 -4.86 -1.42
C LEU A 240 -15.05 -6.39 -1.26
N ASN A 241 -15.90 -6.87 -0.34
CA ASN A 241 -16.07 -8.30 -0.02
C ASN A 241 -17.04 -9.07 -0.94
N ARG A 242 -17.38 -8.56 -2.13
CA ARG A 242 -18.16 -9.31 -3.12
C ARG A 242 -17.32 -10.42 -3.76
N ASN A 243 -16.93 -11.41 -2.96
CA ASN A 243 -16.60 -12.72 -3.47
C ASN A 243 -17.91 -13.30 -4.00
N VAL A 244 -18.02 -13.40 -5.32
CA VAL A 244 -19.11 -14.12 -5.99
C VAL A 244 -18.99 -15.58 -5.56
N LEU A 245 -19.78 -15.98 -4.56
CA LEU A 245 -20.03 -17.37 -4.26
C LEU A 245 -20.89 -17.91 -5.41
N TYR A 246 -20.26 -18.56 -6.38
CA TYR A 246 -20.98 -19.37 -7.36
C TYR A 246 -21.47 -20.65 -6.69
N LYS A 247 -22.68 -20.58 -6.12
CA LYS A 247 -23.60 -21.71 -6.08
C LYS A 247 -24.99 -21.17 -6.42
N SER A 248 -25.40 -21.43 -7.65
CA SER A 248 -26.81 -21.39 -8.03
C SER A 248 -27.17 -22.79 -8.48
N ILE A 249 -28.00 -23.47 -7.69
CA ILE A 249 -28.88 -24.52 -8.21
C ILE A 249 -30.28 -23.94 -8.09
N ALA A 250 -30.90 -23.64 -9.24
CA ALA A 250 -32.35 -23.65 -9.43
C ALA A 250 -32.67 -23.65 -10.93
N ASN A 251 -33.41 -24.66 -11.39
CA ASN A 251 -34.17 -24.72 -12.65
C ASN A 251 -33.43 -24.78 -14.00
N GLY A 252 -32.40 -25.62 -14.09
CA GLY A 252 -32.18 -26.45 -15.29
C GLY A 252 -31.56 -25.84 -16.54
N HIS A 253 -31.56 -24.53 -16.78
CA HIS A 253 -30.81 -23.94 -17.90
C HIS A 253 -30.29 -22.54 -17.55
N GLU A 254 -28.97 -22.39 -17.60
CA GLU A 254 -28.26 -21.14 -17.32
C GLU A 254 -27.97 -20.41 -18.65
N LEU A 255 -28.43 -19.16 -18.78
CA LEU A 255 -28.06 -18.32 -19.92
C LEU A 255 -26.60 -17.88 -19.77
N THR A 256 -25.79 -18.13 -20.80
CA THR A 256 -24.40 -17.65 -20.86
C THR A 256 -24.37 -16.14 -20.60
N PRO A 257 -23.58 -15.64 -19.62
CA PRO A 257 -23.49 -14.21 -19.37
C PRO A 257 -23.11 -13.44 -20.62
N GLU A 258 -23.67 -12.25 -20.77
CA GLU A 258 -23.54 -11.42 -21.98
C GLU A 258 -22.08 -11.10 -22.27
N TRP A 259 -21.28 -10.83 -21.24
CA TRP A 259 -19.84 -10.60 -21.35
C TRP A 259 -19.07 -11.82 -21.88
N VAL A 260 -19.48 -13.05 -21.52
CA VAL A 260 -18.82 -14.28 -22.02
C VAL A 260 -19.14 -14.45 -23.49
N SER A 261 -20.41 -14.27 -23.86
CA SER A 261 -20.85 -14.35 -25.25
C SER A 261 -20.14 -13.31 -26.13
N TYR A 262 -20.02 -12.08 -25.63
CA TYR A 262 -19.31 -11.01 -26.30
C TYR A 262 -17.82 -11.31 -26.50
N LEU A 263 -17.10 -11.69 -25.44
CA LEU A 263 -15.68 -12.00 -25.53
C LEU A 263 -15.40 -13.18 -26.47
N LEU A 264 -16.30 -14.17 -26.52
CA LEU A 264 -16.18 -15.31 -27.44
C LEU A 264 -16.46 -14.92 -28.90
N LYS A 265 -17.55 -14.17 -29.15
CA LYS A 265 -18.12 -14.03 -30.50
C LYS A 265 -17.81 -12.70 -31.18
N GLU A 266 -17.64 -11.62 -30.41
CA GLU A 266 -17.70 -10.25 -30.95
C GLU A 266 -16.44 -9.43 -30.65
N ALA A 267 -15.80 -9.59 -29.50
CA ALA A 267 -14.65 -8.78 -29.11
C ALA A 267 -13.46 -8.93 -30.08
N ASP A 268 -12.90 -7.83 -30.60
CA ASP A 268 -11.65 -7.82 -31.37
C ASP A 268 -10.47 -7.63 -30.41
N VAL A 269 -9.98 -8.76 -29.89
CA VAL A 269 -9.02 -8.78 -28.78
C VAL A 269 -7.61 -8.45 -29.27
N THR A 270 -7.22 -7.19 -29.12
CA THR A 270 -5.83 -6.74 -29.29
C THR A 270 -5.09 -6.74 -27.95
N SER A 271 -3.78 -6.46 -27.94
CA SER A 271 -2.99 -6.41 -26.69
C SER A 271 -2.69 -4.95 -26.36
N PHE A 272 -3.28 -4.44 -25.27
CA PHE A 272 -3.07 -3.08 -24.77
C PHE A 272 -2.45 -3.17 -23.37
N GLY A 273 -1.14 -2.93 -23.27
CA GLY A 273 -0.45 -2.89 -21.98
C GLY A 273 -0.33 -4.24 -21.23
N TYR A 274 0.02 -4.16 -19.95
CA TYR A 274 0.15 -5.29 -19.03
C TYR A 274 -1.23 -5.53 -18.38
N GLY A 275 -1.80 -6.73 -18.49
CA GLY A 275 -3.08 -7.05 -17.82
C GLY A 275 -4.32 -7.06 -18.71
N VAL A 276 -4.28 -6.48 -19.91
CA VAL A 276 -5.41 -6.47 -20.86
C VAL A 276 -4.95 -7.00 -22.22
N GLY A 277 -5.46 -8.16 -22.62
CA GLY A 277 -5.10 -8.75 -23.90
C GLY A 277 -5.43 -10.23 -24.03
N ARG A 278 -5.03 -10.81 -25.17
CA ARG A 278 -5.40 -12.16 -25.65
C ARG A 278 -5.29 -13.27 -24.60
N ASN A 279 -4.15 -13.37 -23.92
CA ASN A 279 -3.93 -14.37 -22.87
C ASN A 279 -4.91 -14.22 -21.71
N ASN A 280 -5.18 -12.97 -21.33
CA ASN A 280 -6.02 -12.63 -20.19
C ASN A 280 -7.51 -12.79 -20.50
N THR A 281 -7.92 -12.52 -21.74
CA THR A 281 -9.26 -12.81 -22.25
C THR A 281 -9.51 -14.31 -22.26
N MET A 282 -8.61 -15.10 -22.87
CA MET A 282 -8.76 -16.56 -22.93
C MET A 282 -8.70 -17.20 -21.55
N PHE A 283 -7.85 -16.69 -20.65
CA PHE A 283 -7.79 -17.17 -19.27
C PHE A 283 -9.09 -16.90 -18.52
N SER A 284 -9.71 -15.73 -18.70
CA SER A 284 -10.97 -15.37 -18.04
C SER A 284 -12.15 -16.21 -18.54
N VAL A 285 -12.20 -16.45 -19.85
CA VAL A 285 -13.20 -17.34 -20.46
C VAL A 285 -12.98 -18.79 -20.01
N ALA A 286 -11.73 -19.27 -19.96
CA ALA A 286 -11.40 -20.60 -19.45
C ALA A 286 -11.78 -20.78 -17.97
N LEU A 287 -11.60 -19.75 -17.15
CA LEU A 287 -12.03 -19.75 -15.75
C LEU A 287 -13.55 -19.75 -15.60
N TYR A 288 -14.28 -19.14 -16.53
CA TYR A 288 -15.74 -19.26 -16.59
C TYR A 288 -16.16 -20.69 -16.93
N TYR A 289 -15.57 -21.32 -17.96
CA TYR A 289 -15.89 -22.71 -18.28
C TYR A 289 -15.55 -23.67 -17.13
N TYR A 290 -14.40 -23.46 -16.48
CA TYR A 290 -14.02 -24.22 -15.29
C TYR A 290 -15.04 -24.06 -14.14
N SER A 291 -15.50 -22.83 -13.87
CA SER A 291 -16.49 -22.59 -12.80
C SER A 291 -17.86 -23.21 -13.10
N LYS A 292 -18.16 -23.50 -14.37
CA LYS A 292 -19.35 -24.22 -14.83
C LYS A 292 -19.18 -25.74 -14.91
N ASN A 293 -18.03 -26.28 -14.53
CA ASN A 293 -17.68 -27.69 -14.72
C ASN A 293 -17.84 -28.17 -16.18
N VAL A 294 -17.63 -27.27 -17.15
CA VAL A 294 -17.61 -27.65 -18.57
C VAL A 294 -16.35 -28.48 -18.83
N ASP A 295 -16.48 -29.53 -19.65
CA ASP A 295 -15.37 -30.42 -19.95
C ASP A 295 -14.21 -29.64 -20.60
N ILE A 296 -12.98 -30.04 -20.29
CA ILE A 296 -11.79 -29.35 -20.78
C ILE A 296 -11.72 -29.35 -22.31
N LYS A 297 -12.18 -30.41 -22.98
CA LYS A 297 -12.19 -30.48 -24.46
C LYS A 297 -13.20 -29.52 -25.07
N GLU A 298 -14.34 -29.35 -24.42
CA GLU A 298 -15.38 -28.41 -24.85
C GLU A 298 -14.90 -26.96 -24.65
N ALA A 299 -14.24 -26.66 -23.54
CA ALA A 299 -13.60 -25.37 -23.30
C ALA A 299 -12.47 -25.09 -24.31
N GLU A 300 -11.64 -26.08 -24.61
CA GLU A 300 -10.61 -26.01 -25.66
C GLU A 300 -11.23 -25.64 -27.00
N SER A 301 -12.26 -26.36 -27.45
CA SER A 301 -12.93 -26.08 -28.73
C SER A 301 -13.41 -24.62 -28.83
N ASN A 302 -14.08 -24.12 -27.79
CA ASN A 302 -14.60 -22.75 -27.78
C ASN A 302 -13.51 -21.68 -27.75
N ILE A 303 -12.43 -21.91 -27.00
CA ILE A 303 -11.29 -20.98 -26.92
C ILE A 303 -10.45 -21.01 -28.20
N TYR A 304 -10.31 -22.17 -28.85
CA TYR A 304 -9.69 -22.28 -30.16
C TYR A 304 -10.51 -21.55 -31.24
N ALA A 305 -11.84 -21.66 -31.22
CA ALA A 305 -12.72 -20.91 -32.11
C ALA A 305 -12.58 -19.38 -31.91
N LEU A 306 -12.53 -18.92 -30.66
CA LEU A 306 -12.20 -17.53 -30.34
C LEU A 306 -10.83 -17.13 -30.93
N ASN A 307 -9.79 -17.94 -30.70
CA ASN A 307 -8.44 -17.64 -31.15
C ASN A 307 -8.31 -17.53 -32.67
N GLN A 308 -9.04 -18.36 -33.42
CA GLN A 308 -9.04 -18.33 -34.90
C GLN A 308 -9.64 -17.05 -35.47
N ARG A 309 -10.54 -16.37 -34.73
CA ARG A 309 -11.15 -15.10 -35.14
C ARG A 309 -10.21 -13.89 -34.95
N LEU A 310 -9.17 -14.02 -34.13
CA LEU A 310 -8.30 -12.89 -33.78
C LEU A 310 -7.34 -12.55 -34.92
N ASN A 311 -7.17 -11.26 -35.20
CA ASN A 311 -6.19 -10.74 -36.17
C ASN A 311 -4.74 -11.19 -35.90
N LYS A 312 -4.42 -11.45 -34.63
CA LYS A 312 -3.14 -12.04 -34.20
C LYS A 312 -3.40 -13.21 -33.25
N PRO A 313 -3.53 -14.44 -33.74
CA PRO A 313 -3.79 -15.60 -32.89
C PRO A 313 -2.61 -15.91 -31.95
N LEU A 314 -2.91 -16.54 -30.81
CA LEU A 314 -1.93 -17.18 -29.94
C LEU A 314 -1.54 -18.55 -30.48
N SER A 315 -0.34 -19.01 -30.10
CA SER A 315 0.13 -20.35 -30.42
C SER A 315 -0.70 -21.40 -29.68
N HIS A 316 -0.91 -22.58 -30.28
CA HIS A 316 -1.62 -23.69 -29.63
C HIS A 316 -1.00 -24.06 -28.27
N LYS A 317 0.33 -24.02 -28.17
CA LYS A 317 1.05 -24.27 -26.90
C LYS A 317 0.70 -23.26 -25.81
N ASP A 318 0.43 -22.00 -26.15
CA ASP A 318 0.10 -20.99 -25.17
C ASP A 318 -1.38 -21.06 -24.75
N ILE A 319 -2.26 -21.43 -25.68
CA ILE A 319 -3.68 -21.71 -25.38
C ILE A 319 -3.79 -22.90 -24.42
N GLU A 320 -3.08 -24.00 -24.70
CA GLU A 320 -3.06 -25.16 -23.81
C GLU A 320 -2.56 -24.78 -22.40
N LYS A 321 -1.52 -23.95 -22.29
CA LYS A 321 -1.02 -23.47 -20.98
C LYS A 321 -2.07 -22.65 -20.26
N VAL A 322 -2.76 -21.76 -20.96
CA VAL A 322 -3.83 -20.92 -20.39
C VAL A 322 -4.97 -21.78 -19.87
N ILE A 323 -5.43 -22.76 -20.65
CA ILE A 323 -6.52 -23.65 -20.27
C ILE A 323 -6.11 -24.57 -19.12
N LYS A 324 -4.94 -25.21 -19.21
CA LYS A 324 -4.38 -26.03 -18.12
C LYS A 324 -4.21 -25.23 -16.83
N SER A 325 -3.84 -23.95 -16.93
CA SER A 325 -3.74 -23.04 -15.78
C SER A 325 -5.12 -22.76 -15.16
N ALA A 326 -6.14 -22.49 -15.97
CA ALA A 326 -7.50 -22.25 -15.49
C ALA A 326 -8.11 -23.50 -14.84
N TYR A 327 -7.96 -24.66 -15.49
CA TYR A 327 -8.46 -25.96 -15.02
C TYR A 327 -7.61 -26.62 -13.92
N SER A 328 -6.53 -25.97 -13.49
CA SER A 328 -5.67 -26.48 -12.41
C SER A 328 -6.34 -26.49 -11.03
N GLY A 329 -7.56 -25.94 -10.89
CA GLY A 329 -8.28 -25.78 -9.63
C GLY A 329 -7.69 -24.75 -8.67
N ARG A 330 -6.67 -23.99 -9.11
CA ARG A 330 -6.04 -22.92 -8.33
C ARG A 330 -6.90 -21.66 -8.22
N TYR A 331 -7.93 -21.53 -9.06
CA TYR A 331 -8.76 -20.34 -9.22
C TYR A 331 -10.24 -20.72 -9.14
N GLY A 332 -11.07 -19.91 -8.47
CA GLY A 332 -12.50 -20.21 -8.25
C GLY A 332 -13.45 -19.69 -9.32
N GLY A 333 -12.93 -19.03 -10.37
CA GLY A 333 -13.71 -18.38 -11.43
C GLY A 333 -13.04 -17.08 -11.91
N ALA A 334 -13.59 -16.47 -12.96
CA ALA A 334 -13.09 -15.20 -13.50
C ALA A 334 -13.29 -14.06 -12.48
N MET A 335 -12.24 -13.28 -12.23
CA MET A 335 -12.29 -12.15 -11.30
C MET A 335 -13.04 -10.98 -11.95
N ARG A 336 -14.05 -10.43 -11.26
CA ARG A 336 -14.92 -9.34 -11.78
C ARG A 336 -14.11 -8.16 -12.31
N GLU A 337 -13.18 -7.63 -11.52
CA GLU A 337 -12.32 -6.50 -11.88
C GLU A 337 -11.55 -6.77 -13.18
N HIS A 338 -11.08 -8.00 -13.35
CA HIS A 338 -10.38 -8.41 -14.56
C HIS A 338 -11.31 -8.48 -15.78
N VAL A 339 -12.56 -8.89 -15.60
CA VAL A 339 -13.57 -8.89 -16.68
C VAL A 339 -14.01 -7.46 -17.01
N GLU A 340 -14.24 -6.62 -16.00
CA GLU A 340 -14.60 -5.20 -16.19
C GLU A 340 -13.52 -4.47 -16.99
N ASN A 341 -12.24 -4.67 -16.69
CA ASN A 341 -11.13 -4.09 -17.46
C ASN A 341 -11.07 -4.60 -18.91
N LEU A 342 -11.43 -5.87 -19.17
CA LEU A 342 -11.53 -6.40 -20.53
C LEU A 342 -12.71 -5.80 -21.30
N LEU A 343 -13.83 -5.57 -20.62
CA LEU A 343 -15.01 -4.95 -21.23
C LEU A 343 -14.77 -3.47 -21.51
N GLU A 344 -14.14 -2.73 -20.60
CA GLU A 344 -13.74 -1.34 -20.83
C GLU A 344 -12.81 -1.23 -22.05
N ALA A 345 -11.86 -2.16 -22.20
CA ALA A 345 -10.88 -2.12 -23.27
C ALA A 345 -11.40 -2.55 -24.66
N PHE A 346 -12.43 -3.40 -24.72
CA PHE A 346 -12.88 -3.98 -26.00
C PHE A 346 -14.31 -3.62 -26.37
N SER A 347 -15.16 -3.26 -25.41
CA SER A 347 -16.59 -3.05 -25.64
C SER A 347 -17.01 -1.61 -25.88
N ASP A 348 -16.14 -0.61 -25.69
CA ASP A 348 -16.49 0.82 -25.75
C ASP A 348 -17.75 1.13 -24.92
N ASP A 349 -17.81 0.61 -23.68
CA ASP A 349 -18.96 0.68 -22.76
C ASP A 349 -20.29 0.10 -23.28
N ARG A 350 -20.29 -0.63 -24.39
CA ARG A 350 -21.50 -1.27 -24.94
C ARG A 350 -22.03 -2.40 -24.08
N ILE A 351 -21.17 -3.03 -23.28
CA ILE A 351 -21.53 -4.19 -22.46
C ILE A 351 -21.03 -3.99 -21.04
N ALA A 352 -21.96 -3.91 -20.10
CA ALA A 352 -21.65 -3.92 -18.68
C ALA A 352 -21.51 -5.37 -18.16
N TYR A 353 -20.73 -5.55 -17.10
CA TYR A 353 -20.69 -6.83 -16.41
C TYR A 353 -22.07 -7.20 -15.85
N SER A 354 -22.76 -8.14 -16.48
CA SER A 354 -24.07 -8.65 -16.05
C SER A 354 -23.93 -10.06 -15.46
N ASN A 355 -24.46 -10.24 -14.25
CA ASN A 355 -24.72 -11.56 -13.67
C ASN A 355 -26.13 -11.97 -14.11
N SER A 356 -26.28 -12.39 -15.36
CA SER A 356 -27.54 -12.94 -15.88
C SER A 356 -27.93 -14.17 -15.07
N GLY A 357 -28.80 -14.01 -14.06
CA GLY A 357 -29.29 -15.14 -13.26
C GLY A 357 -29.67 -14.88 -11.79
N VAL A 358 -29.61 -13.64 -11.26
CA VAL A 358 -30.12 -13.36 -9.91
C VAL A 358 -31.30 -12.39 -9.99
N SER A 359 -32.50 -12.92 -9.77
CA SER A 359 -33.68 -12.13 -9.45
C SER A 359 -33.44 -11.38 -8.14
N ILE A 360 -33.54 -10.05 -8.19
CA ILE A 360 -33.59 -9.19 -6.99
C ILE A 360 -35.00 -9.31 -6.42
N ASN A 361 -35.32 -10.44 -5.78
CA ASN A 361 -36.54 -10.57 -4.97
C ASN A 361 -36.15 -10.67 -3.49
N GLY A 362 -35.65 -9.56 -2.95
CA GLY A 362 -35.63 -9.30 -1.52
C GLY A 362 -36.61 -8.19 -1.24
N PHE A 363 -37.66 -8.45 -0.46
CA PHE A 363 -38.63 -7.46 0.00
C PHE A 363 -37.94 -6.17 0.43
N TRP A 364 -38.06 -5.13 -0.39
CA TRP A 364 -37.57 -3.80 -0.08
C TRP A 364 -38.57 -3.16 0.89
N LYS A 365 -38.24 -3.12 2.18
CA LYS A 365 -38.85 -2.14 3.08
C LYS A 365 -38.37 -0.77 2.62
N HIS A 366 -39.23 -0.03 1.91
CA HIS A 366 -38.96 1.34 1.52
C HIS A 366 -38.39 2.13 2.70
N LYS A 367 -37.28 2.82 2.47
CA LYS A 367 -36.66 3.75 3.41
C LYS A 367 -37.71 4.83 3.74
N LYS A 368 -38.28 4.81 4.95
CA LYS A 368 -39.29 5.80 5.43
C LYS A 368 -38.84 7.23 5.11
N GLU A 369 -39.70 8.21 4.89
CA GLU A 369 -39.21 9.58 4.66
C GLU A 369 -38.50 10.17 5.89
N ARG A 370 -37.60 11.14 5.68
CA ARG A 370 -36.71 11.71 6.73
C ARG A 370 -37.49 12.30 7.91
N LYS A 371 -38.73 12.74 7.66
CA LYS A 371 -39.67 13.30 8.62
C LYS A 371 -40.32 12.26 9.56
N ASP A 372 -40.38 10.99 9.16
CA ASP A 372 -41.13 9.94 9.85
C ASP A 372 -40.25 8.99 10.69
N ARG A 373 -38.98 9.34 10.94
CA ARG A 373 -38.01 8.47 11.62
C ARG A 373 -37.53 9.06 12.95
N VAL A 374 -37.74 8.33 14.04
CA VAL A 374 -37.35 8.73 15.41
C VAL A 374 -36.14 7.91 15.87
N ARG A 375 -35.03 8.61 16.16
CA ARG A 375 -33.84 8.18 16.94
C ARG A 375 -32.97 7.00 16.44
N SER A 376 -32.76 6.82 15.13
CA SER A 376 -31.92 5.71 14.61
C SER A 376 -30.74 6.07 13.69
N HIS A 377 -30.21 7.31 13.69
CA HIS A 377 -29.20 7.70 12.69
C HIS A 377 -28.07 8.61 13.23
N PHE A 378 -27.17 8.05 14.04
CA PHE A 378 -25.94 8.78 14.45
C PHE A 378 -24.95 8.95 13.29
N ASP A 379 -24.84 7.97 12.39
CA ASP A 379 -23.90 8.02 11.27
C ASP A 379 -24.35 9.01 10.18
N GLU A 380 -25.66 9.12 9.86
CA GLU A 380 -26.13 10.15 8.91
C GLU A 380 -25.96 11.58 9.48
N ARG A 381 -26.12 11.76 10.79
CA ARG A 381 -25.90 13.06 11.46
C ARG A 381 -24.41 13.41 11.59
N LYS A 382 -23.53 12.40 11.60
CA LYS A 382 -22.07 12.57 11.48
C LYS A 382 -21.74 13.08 10.09
N ASP A 383 -22.27 12.47 9.04
CA ASP A 383 -22.02 12.92 7.66
C ASP A 383 -22.52 14.36 7.44
N ASP A 384 -23.66 14.73 8.04
CA ASP A 384 -24.14 16.12 8.05
C ASP A 384 -23.17 17.09 8.77
N LEU A 385 -22.56 16.68 9.87
CA LEU A 385 -21.55 17.46 10.60
C LEU A 385 -20.24 17.57 9.82
N GLU A 386 -19.75 16.48 9.23
CA GLU A 386 -18.52 16.46 8.41
C GLU A 386 -18.70 17.33 7.17
N ARG A 387 -19.85 17.25 6.49
CA ARG A 387 -20.17 18.13 5.37
C ARG A 387 -20.19 19.59 5.79
N TYR A 388 -20.86 19.93 6.89
CA TYR A 388 -20.91 21.29 7.42
C TYR A 388 -19.51 21.84 7.75
N LEU A 389 -18.66 21.03 8.40
CA LEU A 389 -17.29 21.44 8.72
C LEU A 389 -16.44 21.61 7.46
N ASN A 390 -16.54 20.71 6.48
CA ASN A 390 -15.83 20.86 5.19
C ASN A 390 -16.27 22.11 4.42
N GLU A 391 -17.55 22.47 4.45
CA GLU A 391 -18.07 23.68 3.79
C GLU A 391 -17.64 24.98 4.48
N HIS A 392 -17.38 24.92 5.80
CA HIS A 392 -17.13 26.11 6.63
C HIS A 392 -15.69 26.23 7.14
N THR A 393 -14.83 25.26 6.81
CA THR A 393 -13.41 25.26 7.16
C THR A 393 -12.55 25.02 5.93
N ASN A 394 -11.34 25.56 5.96
CA ASN A 394 -10.32 25.31 4.96
C ASN A 394 -8.93 25.44 5.60
N LYS A 395 -7.86 25.26 4.83
CA LYS A 395 -6.47 25.31 5.31
C LYS A 395 -6.10 26.62 6.04
N GLN A 396 -6.76 27.73 5.71
CA GLN A 396 -6.53 29.06 6.31
C GLN A 396 -7.51 29.37 7.46
N LYS A 397 -8.70 28.79 7.41
CA LYS A 397 -9.78 28.95 8.39
C LYS A 397 -10.18 27.58 8.93
N VAL A 398 -9.34 27.07 9.82
CA VAL A 398 -9.40 25.68 10.30
C VAL A 398 -10.57 25.40 11.23
N PHE A 399 -11.01 26.41 11.99
CA PHE A 399 -12.01 26.23 13.04
C PHE A 399 -13.33 26.93 12.71
N VAL A 400 -14.43 26.21 12.89
CA VAL A 400 -15.75 26.82 13.06
C VAL A 400 -15.89 27.28 14.50
N LYS A 401 -16.21 28.56 14.68
CA LYS A 401 -16.44 29.19 15.99
C LYS A 401 -17.93 29.34 16.25
N GLY A 402 -18.37 28.98 17.46
CA GLY A 402 -19.73 29.25 17.90
C GLY A 402 -20.12 28.52 19.19
N SER A 403 -21.31 28.83 19.69
CA SER A 403 -21.89 28.06 20.80
C SER A 403 -22.49 26.74 20.28
N MET A 404 -22.50 25.71 21.14
CA MET A 404 -23.13 24.41 20.83
C MET A 404 -24.59 24.56 20.36
N SER A 405 -25.33 25.52 20.94
CA SER A 405 -26.71 25.81 20.55
C SER A 405 -26.81 26.41 19.15
N ALA A 406 -25.90 27.33 18.79
CA ALA A 406 -25.88 27.93 17.45
C ALA A 406 -25.53 26.89 16.38
N ILE A 407 -24.57 26.01 16.66
CA ILE A 407 -24.13 24.94 15.75
C ILE A 407 -25.25 23.90 15.57
N ALA A 408 -25.91 23.47 16.66
CA ALA A 408 -27.04 22.55 16.59
C ALA A 408 -28.20 23.12 15.77
N LYS A 409 -28.49 24.42 15.92
CA LYS A 409 -29.52 25.13 15.15
C LYS A 409 -29.17 25.16 13.65
N LYS A 410 -27.92 25.47 13.29
CA LYS A 410 -27.46 25.46 11.89
C LYS A 410 -27.55 24.08 11.24
N LEU A 411 -27.30 23.02 12.01
CA LEU A 411 -27.37 21.63 11.55
C LEU A 411 -28.78 21.02 11.60
N GLY A 412 -29.80 21.78 12.02
CA GLY A 412 -31.17 21.28 12.16
C GLY A 412 -31.28 20.07 13.09
N MET A 413 -30.55 20.07 14.22
CA MET A 413 -30.55 18.96 15.18
C MET A 413 -30.67 19.41 16.64
N ALA A 414 -31.11 18.49 17.50
CA ALA A 414 -31.15 18.74 18.93
C ALA A 414 -29.74 18.83 19.52
N ARG A 415 -29.55 19.70 20.52
CA ARG A 415 -28.26 19.92 21.18
C ARG A 415 -27.70 18.64 21.82
N SER A 416 -28.56 17.81 22.40
CA SER A 416 -28.18 16.51 22.98
C SER A 416 -27.64 15.53 21.93
N SER A 417 -28.23 15.51 20.73
CA SER A 417 -27.73 14.69 19.62
C SER A 417 -26.34 15.13 19.17
N LEU A 418 -26.11 16.45 19.10
CA LEU A 418 -24.79 17.00 18.75
C LEU A 418 -23.73 16.64 19.80
N TYR A 419 -24.06 16.67 21.10
CA TYR A 419 -23.15 16.22 22.16
C TYR A 419 -22.77 14.75 22.04
N ALA A 420 -23.74 13.86 21.82
CA ALA A 420 -23.48 12.43 21.68
C ALA A 420 -22.60 12.10 20.45
N ILE A 421 -22.74 12.87 19.36
CA ILE A 421 -21.84 12.79 18.20
C ILE A 421 -20.43 13.21 18.60
N PHE A 422 -20.26 14.35 19.27
CA PHE A 422 -18.94 14.80 19.70
C PHE A 422 -18.26 13.81 20.64
N GLU A 423 -18.96 13.29 21.65
CA GLU A 423 -18.38 12.33 22.60
C GLU A 423 -17.87 11.07 21.88
N LYS A 424 -18.64 10.55 20.91
CA LYS A 424 -18.27 9.37 20.13
C LYS A 424 -17.13 9.64 19.14
N HIS A 425 -17.06 10.83 18.54
CA HIS A 425 -16.11 11.16 17.47
C HIS A 425 -14.82 11.83 17.95
N ILE A 426 -14.85 12.52 19.08
CA ILE A 426 -13.64 12.97 19.80
C ILE A 426 -12.87 11.74 20.30
N ASN A 427 -13.57 10.75 20.87
CA ASN A 427 -12.94 9.49 21.33
C ASN A 427 -12.34 8.66 20.18
N LYS A 428 -12.83 8.83 18.95
CA LYS A 428 -12.26 8.22 17.73
C LYS A 428 -11.18 9.08 17.07
N GLY A 429 -10.93 10.29 17.57
CA GLY A 429 -9.89 11.18 17.06
C GLY A 429 -10.17 11.79 15.69
N THR A 430 -11.40 11.81 15.19
CA THR A 430 -11.73 12.38 13.85
C THR A 430 -12.02 13.89 13.91
N ILE A 431 -12.43 14.40 15.07
CA ILE A 431 -12.82 15.80 15.27
C ILE A 431 -12.06 16.37 16.47
N ILE A 432 -11.51 17.58 16.30
CA ILE A 432 -10.89 18.35 17.38
C ILE A 432 -11.92 19.35 17.89
N LYS A 433 -12.15 19.35 19.20
CA LYS A 433 -13.00 20.32 19.89
C LYS A 433 -12.22 20.95 21.04
N TYR A 434 -12.21 22.27 21.09
CA TYR A 434 -11.70 23.02 22.23
C TYR A 434 -12.69 24.14 22.59
N THR A 435 -12.88 24.39 23.87
CA THR A 435 -13.79 25.44 24.35
C THR A 435 -12.99 26.43 25.18
N ILE A 436 -13.09 27.71 24.82
CA ILE A 436 -12.49 28.82 25.54
C ILE A 436 -13.59 29.48 26.39
N LYS A 437 -13.28 29.72 27.67
CA LYS A 437 -14.18 30.29 28.71
C LYS A 437 -15.31 29.36 29.16
N ASN A 438 -15.81 29.64 30.37
CA ASN A 438 -16.93 28.95 31.00
C ASN A 438 -18.22 29.81 30.96
N GLY A 439 -19.39 29.16 30.96
CA GLY A 439 -20.69 29.85 31.08
C GLY A 439 -21.20 30.50 29.80
N ARG A 440 -21.97 31.61 29.92
CA ARG A 440 -22.67 32.26 28.79
C ARG A 440 -21.75 32.80 27.69
N TYR A 441 -20.47 32.99 27.98
CA TYR A 441 -19.44 33.48 27.05
C TYR A 441 -18.53 32.37 26.50
N SER A 442 -18.89 31.10 26.67
CA SER A 442 -18.10 29.98 26.16
C SER A 442 -18.09 29.98 24.63
N GLU A 443 -16.91 30.00 24.03
CA GLU A 443 -16.73 29.85 22.58
C GLU A 443 -16.16 28.46 22.30
N THR A 444 -16.86 27.69 21.45
CA THR A 444 -16.39 26.36 21.04
C THR A 444 -15.79 26.44 19.65
N PHE A 445 -14.58 25.91 19.53
CA PHE A 445 -13.80 25.76 18.31
C PHE A 445 -13.88 24.29 17.89
N ILE A 446 -14.38 24.05 16.68
CA ILE A 446 -14.49 22.70 16.13
C ILE A 446 -13.81 22.67 14.77
N ALA A 447 -12.97 21.65 14.57
CA ALA A 447 -12.30 21.38 13.30
C ALA A 447 -12.26 19.88 13.02
N LEU A 448 -12.23 19.52 11.74
CA LEU A 448 -11.81 18.19 11.34
C LEU A 448 -10.31 18.04 11.60
N LYS A 449 -9.90 16.89 12.16
CA LYS A 449 -8.49 16.65 12.46
C LYS A 449 -7.62 16.68 11.20
N SER A 450 -8.15 16.20 10.07
CA SER A 450 -7.51 16.28 8.75
C SER A 450 -7.21 17.73 8.35
N VAL A 451 -8.21 18.61 8.35
CA VAL A 451 -8.04 20.04 8.00
C VAL A 451 -7.07 20.76 8.94
N TYR A 452 -7.08 20.43 10.23
CA TYR A 452 -6.12 20.97 11.19
C TYR A 452 -4.68 20.53 10.92
N ILE A 453 -4.48 19.25 10.64
CA ILE A 453 -3.15 18.70 10.32
C ILE A 453 -2.66 19.27 8.97
N GLU A 454 -3.51 19.37 7.96
CA GLU A 454 -3.17 20.02 6.69
C GLU A 454 -2.73 21.48 6.88
N SER A 455 -3.42 22.23 7.74
CA SER A 455 -3.03 23.60 8.08
C SER A 455 -1.68 23.68 8.79
N LEU A 456 -1.39 22.75 9.71
CA LEU A 456 -0.09 22.66 10.36
C LEU A 456 1.02 22.36 9.35
N PHE A 457 0.79 21.44 8.41
CA PHE A 457 1.76 21.16 7.35
C PHE A 457 2.01 22.39 6.47
N GLU A 458 0.98 23.14 6.10
CA GLU A 458 1.13 24.35 5.31
C GLU A 458 1.89 25.45 6.07
N MET A 459 1.66 25.54 7.39
CA MET A 459 2.43 26.42 8.27
C MET A 459 3.92 26.05 8.27
N VAL A 460 4.25 24.76 8.45
CA VAL A 460 5.63 24.26 8.39
C VAL A 460 6.27 24.55 7.03
N LYS A 461 5.54 24.34 5.93
CA LYS A 461 6.01 24.67 4.57
C LYS A 461 6.30 26.17 4.41
N SER A 462 5.41 27.03 4.92
CA SER A 462 5.59 28.48 4.89
C SER A 462 6.82 28.93 5.69
N LEU A 463 7.09 28.29 6.84
CA LEU A 463 8.27 28.56 7.66
C LEU A 463 9.56 28.14 6.96
N LYS A 464 9.55 26.96 6.30
CA LYS A 464 10.68 26.51 5.48
C LYS A 464 10.98 27.47 4.33
N ASN A 465 9.96 27.90 3.60
CA ASN A 465 10.12 28.84 2.50
C ASN A 465 10.65 30.19 2.99
N LYS A 466 10.14 30.71 4.11
CA LYS A 466 10.67 31.93 4.75
C LYS A 466 12.14 31.77 5.13
N LYS A 467 12.53 30.63 5.73
CA LYS A 467 13.93 30.33 6.07
C LYS A 467 14.83 30.41 4.84
N GLU A 468 14.45 29.78 3.73
CA GLU A 468 15.21 29.83 2.47
C GLU A 468 15.30 31.25 1.89
N SER A 469 14.22 32.03 1.98
CA SER A 469 14.24 33.44 1.57
C SER A 469 15.20 34.29 2.42
N TYR A 470 15.25 34.09 3.74
CA TYR A 470 16.20 34.78 4.61
C TYR A 470 17.64 34.40 4.31
N ILE A 471 17.93 33.11 4.09
CA ILE A 471 19.28 32.65 3.70
C ILE A 471 19.70 33.27 2.37
N THR A 472 18.77 33.37 1.41
CA THR A 472 19.03 33.98 0.10
C THR A 472 19.29 35.48 0.22
N ALA A 473 18.52 36.19 1.04
CA ALA A 473 18.71 37.62 1.30
C ALA A 473 20.05 37.89 2.00
N ILE A 474 20.43 37.07 2.98
CA ILE A 474 21.74 37.15 3.65
C ILE A 474 22.87 36.92 2.64
N ARG A 475 22.77 35.89 1.78
CA ARG A 475 23.77 35.63 0.73
C ARG A 475 23.90 36.81 -0.24
N GLN A 476 22.80 37.43 -0.64
CA GLN A 476 22.82 38.60 -1.52
C GLN A 476 23.43 39.84 -0.85
N LEU A 477 23.11 40.10 0.42
CA LEU A 477 23.71 41.18 1.19
C LEU A 477 25.22 41.01 1.32
N VAL A 478 25.68 39.80 1.68
CA VAL A 478 27.10 39.46 1.81
C VAL A 478 27.85 39.53 0.47
N SER A 479 27.16 39.28 -0.65
CA SER A 479 27.78 39.28 -1.99
C SER A 479 27.86 40.68 -2.64
N ASN A 480 27.13 41.68 -2.12
CA ASN A 480 26.97 42.98 -2.77
C ASN A 480 27.83 44.11 -2.17
N GLU A 481 28.48 43.92 -1.03
CA GLU A 481 29.43 44.89 -0.48
C GLU A 481 30.86 44.60 -0.95
N ARG A 482 31.53 45.59 -1.56
CA ARG A 482 32.91 45.45 -2.08
C ARG A 482 33.98 45.56 -0.98
N ASP A 483 33.64 46.15 0.17
CA ASP A 483 34.56 46.30 1.31
C ASP A 483 34.57 45.07 2.24
N THR A 484 33.72 44.08 2.01
CA THR A 484 33.60 42.88 2.87
C THR A 484 34.56 41.75 2.51
N HIS A 485 35.41 41.84 1.47
CA HIS A 485 36.35 40.76 1.17
C HIS A 485 37.46 40.64 2.24
N SER A 486 37.91 41.76 2.81
CA SER A 486 38.82 41.79 3.96
C SER A 486 38.14 41.37 5.27
N LEU A 487 36.87 41.74 5.46
CA LEU A 487 36.04 41.30 6.59
C LEU A 487 35.66 39.81 6.49
N LEU A 488 35.52 39.22 5.30
CA LEU A 488 35.25 37.80 5.07
C LEU A 488 36.43 36.92 5.49
N ILE A 489 37.66 37.40 5.31
CA ILE A 489 38.86 36.70 5.77
C ILE A 489 38.94 36.73 7.31
N GLN A 490 38.64 37.89 7.93
CA GLN A 490 38.61 38.05 9.39
C GLN A 490 37.41 37.36 10.07
N ASN A 491 36.27 37.25 9.39
CA ASN A 491 35.04 36.62 9.91
C ASN A 491 34.82 35.20 9.38
N SER A 492 35.86 34.55 8.85
CA SER A 492 35.80 33.15 8.42
C SER A 492 35.37 32.23 9.58
N GLU A 493 35.78 32.56 10.81
CA GLU A 493 35.31 31.91 12.04
C GLU A 493 33.84 32.17 12.32
N LEU A 494 33.35 33.40 12.14
CA LEU A 494 31.93 33.74 12.33
C LEU A 494 31.04 33.06 11.29
N MET A 495 31.50 32.94 10.05
CA MET A 495 30.79 32.20 9.00
C MET A 495 30.80 30.69 9.26
N ASN A 496 31.91 30.15 9.77
CA ASN A 496 31.97 28.78 10.28
C ASN A 496 31.05 28.59 11.50
N GLU A 497 30.96 29.55 12.41
CA GLU A 497 30.03 29.50 13.54
C GLU A 497 28.58 29.59 13.10
N ILE A 498 28.26 30.43 12.12
CA ILE A 498 26.93 30.53 11.53
C ILE A 498 26.57 29.23 10.81
N GLU A 499 27.48 28.64 10.02
CA GLU A 499 27.28 27.32 9.40
C GLU A 499 27.18 26.22 10.45
N ASN A 500 28.01 26.21 11.48
CA ASN A 500 27.96 25.27 12.60
C ASN A 500 26.67 25.43 13.40
N THR A 501 26.18 26.66 13.59
CA THR A 501 24.92 26.96 14.26
C THR A 501 23.74 26.55 13.37
N PHE A 502 23.82 26.69 12.05
CA PHE A 502 22.82 26.17 11.12
C PHE A 502 22.84 24.65 11.03
N ILE A 503 24.01 24.01 11.12
CA ILE A 503 24.17 22.56 11.23
C ILE A 503 23.59 22.08 12.56
N TYR A 504 23.89 22.76 13.66
CA TYR A 504 23.36 22.49 15.00
C TYR A 504 21.83 22.64 15.03
N ILE A 505 21.28 23.74 14.50
CA ILE A 505 19.84 23.95 14.40
C ILE A 505 19.21 22.88 13.48
N ASN A 506 19.82 22.52 12.35
CA ASN A 506 19.30 21.45 11.49
C ASN A 506 19.36 20.07 12.17
N GLN A 507 20.37 19.80 13.00
CA GLN A 507 20.49 18.58 13.80
C GLN A 507 19.43 18.53 14.90
N HIS A 508 19.14 19.67 15.56
CA HIS A 508 18.21 19.76 16.69
C HIS A 508 16.75 20.11 16.29
N THR A 509 16.50 20.43 15.02
CA THR A 509 15.14 20.56 14.44
C THR A 509 14.70 19.33 13.66
N GLN A 510 15.60 18.38 13.42
CA GLN A 510 15.19 16.99 13.19
C GLN A 510 14.81 16.42 14.55
N CYS A 511 13.56 15.99 14.73
CA CYS A 511 13.14 15.19 15.87
C CYS A 511 14.17 14.07 16.10
N GLU A 512 14.95 14.17 17.19
CA GLU A 512 15.86 13.11 17.59
C GLU A 512 15.06 11.93 18.13
N ASP A 513 15.05 10.85 17.36
CA ASP A 513 15.00 9.50 17.92
C ASP A 513 16.31 9.26 18.71
N GLY A 514 16.22 9.47 20.03
CA GLY A 514 16.80 8.59 21.04
C GLY A 514 18.29 8.73 21.37
N ASN A 515 18.56 9.03 22.64
CA ASN A 515 19.59 8.33 23.40
C ASN A 515 19.16 8.14 24.85
N GLU A 516 18.94 6.86 25.20
CA GLU A 516 18.98 6.33 26.56
C GLU A 516 20.40 6.46 27.12
N ILE A 517 20.77 7.59 27.73
CA ILE A 517 21.79 7.64 28.80
C ILE A 517 21.46 8.78 29.78
N LEU A 518 20.32 8.69 30.47
CA LEU A 518 20.03 9.51 31.66
C LEU A 518 19.19 8.69 32.66
N TYR A 519 19.70 7.51 33.04
CA TYR A 519 19.10 6.64 34.07
C TYR A 519 19.90 6.54 35.37
N GLU A 520 20.89 7.40 35.63
CA GLU A 520 21.63 7.38 36.91
C GLU A 520 21.49 8.62 37.79
N ARG A 521 20.60 9.55 37.47
CA ARG A 521 20.37 10.71 38.35
C ARG A 521 18.92 11.14 38.31
N PHE A 522 18.07 10.45 39.07
CA PHE A 522 17.46 11.00 40.30
C PHE A 522 16.14 10.21 40.61
N ILE A 523 15.88 9.46 41.70
CA ILE A 523 16.55 9.14 42.98
C ILE A 523 17.80 9.96 43.24
N SER A 524 17.63 11.28 43.29
CA SER A 524 17.19 12.01 44.48
C SER A 524 15.91 12.77 44.12
#